data_AF-A0A3D5A4L5-F1
#
_entry.id   AF-A0A3D5A4L5-F1
#
_cell.length_a   1.000
_cell.length_b   1.000
_cell.length_c   1.000
_cell.angle_alpha   90.00
_cell.angle_beta   90.00
_cell.angle_gamma   90.00
#
_symmetry.space_group_name_H-M   'P 1'
#
loop_
_entity.id
_entity.type
_entity.pdbx_description
1 polymer ?
#
loop_
_entity_poly.entity_id
_entity_poly.type
_entity_poly.pdbx_seq_one_letter_code
_entity_poly.pdbx_strand_id
1 'polypeptide(L)'
;MAEIHDAAKNGDIARVTQLLDAGADINTPDGKQNTALHHAARYGHIELVQLLIDRGADLNPNEAISGHTPLHKAERWGHDEVVELLLRAGAHKRPPLRGEG
;
A
#
# COMPACT_ATOMS: atom_id res chain seq x y z
N MET A 1 -15.39 -10.49 -0.94
CA MET A 1 -14.00 -10.71 -0.46
C MET A 1 -13.12 -9.92 -1.41
N ALA A 2 -12.31 -9.00 -0.92
CA ALA A 2 -11.56 -8.10 -1.77
C ALA A 2 -10.30 -8.82 -2.30
N GLU A 3 -10.45 -9.45 -3.47
CA GLU A 3 -9.47 -10.35 -4.09
C GLU A 3 -8.07 -9.72 -4.27
N ILE A 4 -8.00 -8.39 -4.42
CA ILE A 4 -6.73 -7.67 -4.59
C ILE A 4 -5.88 -7.64 -3.31
N HIS A 5 -6.49 -7.66 -2.12
CA HIS A 5 -5.75 -7.65 -0.85
C HIS A 5 -5.11 -9.00 -0.55
N ASP A 6 -5.82 -10.10 -0.83
CA ASP A 6 -5.27 -11.45 -0.69
C ASP A 6 -4.11 -11.69 -1.67
N ALA A 7 -4.28 -11.25 -2.92
CA ALA A 7 -3.19 -11.27 -3.90
C ALA A 7 -2.00 -10.42 -3.44
N ALA A 8 -2.24 -9.21 -2.94
CA ALA A 8 -1.17 -8.32 -2.46
C ALA A 8 -0.46 -8.85 -1.22
N LYS A 9 -1.17 -9.53 -0.32
CA LYS A 9 -0.60 -10.20 0.84
C LYS A 9 0.35 -11.34 0.43
N ASN A 10 -0.01 -12.08 -0.62
CA ASN A 10 0.80 -13.19 -1.12
C ASN A 10 1.94 -12.73 -2.06
N GLY A 11 1.97 -11.45 -2.45
CA GLY A 11 2.93 -10.95 -3.43
C GLY A 11 2.62 -11.41 -4.85
N ASP A 12 1.37 -11.78 -5.14
CA ASP A 12 0.95 -12.28 -6.45
C ASP A 12 0.74 -11.12 -7.43
N ILE A 13 1.84 -10.67 -8.03
CA ILE A 13 1.89 -9.56 -8.99
C ILE A 13 1.00 -9.84 -10.21
N ALA A 14 0.98 -11.08 -10.68
CA ALA A 14 0.19 -11.47 -11.84
C ALA A 14 -1.31 -11.30 -11.55
N ARG A 15 -1.76 -11.74 -10.38
CA ARG A 15 -3.17 -11.60 -9.96
C ARG A 15 -3.55 -10.15 -9.70
N VAL A 16 -2.69 -9.38 -9.03
CA VAL A 16 -2.93 -7.94 -8.82
C VAL A 16 -3.04 -7.22 -10.16
N THR A 17 -2.11 -7.47 -11.09
CA THR A 17 -2.13 -6.85 -12.42
C THR A 17 -3.41 -7.19 -13.18
N GLN A 18 -3.80 -8.47 -13.21
CA GLN A 18 -5.04 -8.89 -13.87
C GLN A 18 -6.28 -8.21 -13.28
N LEU A 19 -6.34 -8.05 -11.96
CA LEU A 19 -7.44 -7.34 -11.31
C LEU A 19 -7.49 -5.86 -11.70
N LEU A 20 -6.33 -5.19 -11.74
CA LEU A 20 -6.23 -3.79 -12.17
C LEU A 20 -6.63 -3.63 -13.64
N ASP A 21 -6.17 -4.52 -14.52
CA ASP A 21 -6.56 -4.54 -15.94
C ASP A 21 -8.06 -4.84 -16.14
N ALA A 22 -8.66 -5.62 -15.23
CA ALA A 22 -10.11 -5.85 -15.20
C ALA A 22 -10.92 -4.67 -14.66
N GLY A 23 -10.27 -3.56 -14.28
CA GLY A 23 -10.91 -2.35 -13.76
C GLY A 23 -11.09 -2.33 -12.25
N ALA A 24 -10.39 -3.18 -11.50
CA ALA A 24 -10.37 -3.07 -10.04
C ALA A 24 -9.68 -1.78 -9.60
N ASP A 25 -10.24 -1.12 -8.58
CA ASP A 25 -9.64 0.06 -7.99
C ASP A 25 -8.44 -0.34 -7.10
N ILE A 26 -7.25 0.13 -7.48
CA ILE A 26 -5.98 -0.09 -6.78
C ILE A 26 -5.99 0.43 -5.33
N ASN A 27 -6.83 1.43 -5.06
CA ASN A 27 -6.97 2.08 -3.76
C ASN A 27 -8.13 1.54 -2.94
N THR A 28 -8.77 0.45 -3.39
CA THR A 28 -9.86 -0.20 -2.65
C THR A 28 -9.41 -0.51 -1.21
N PRO A 29 -10.07 0.02 -0.18
CA PRO A 29 -9.80 -0.32 1.19
C PRO A 29 -10.42 -1.67 1.59
N ASP A 30 -9.72 -2.45 2.40
CA ASP A 30 -10.25 -3.63 3.07
C ASP A 30 -11.14 -3.23 4.27
N GLY A 31 -11.70 -4.22 4.97
CA GLY A 31 -12.50 -3.98 6.18
C GLY A 31 -11.74 -3.30 7.34
N LYS A 32 -10.42 -3.10 7.20
CA LYS A 32 -9.55 -2.37 8.13
C LYS A 32 -8.98 -1.08 7.54
N GLN A 33 -9.52 -0.62 6.42
CA GLN A 33 -9.05 0.54 5.66
C GLN A 33 -7.60 0.39 5.15
N ASN A 34 -7.11 -0.84 4.99
CA ASN A 34 -5.84 -1.12 4.31
C ASN A 34 -6.07 -1.31 2.81
N THR A 35 -5.23 -0.68 2.01
CA THR A 35 -5.17 -0.88 0.55
C THR A 35 -4.22 -2.02 0.19
N ALA A 36 -4.20 -2.42 -1.08
CA ALA A 36 -3.22 -3.39 -1.59
C ALA A 36 -1.77 -3.00 -1.24
N LEU A 37 -1.45 -1.70 -1.30
CA LEU A 37 -0.14 -1.15 -0.97
C LEU A 37 0.25 -1.38 0.50
N HIS A 38 -0.69 -1.30 1.44
CA HIS A 38 -0.42 -1.61 2.84
C HIS A 38 -0.03 -3.07 3.05
N HIS A 39 -0.67 -4.00 2.33
CA HIS A 39 -0.36 -5.42 2.40
C HIS A 39 1.00 -5.70 1.76
N ALA A 40 1.23 -5.20 0.55
CA ALA A 40 2.53 -5.32 -0.12
C ALA A 40 3.68 -4.79 0.76
N ALA A 41 3.48 -3.61 1.37
CA ALA A 41 4.47 -3.00 2.25
C ALA A 41 4.68 -3.76 3.57
N ARG A 42 3.61 -4.29 4.16
CA ARG A 42 3.67 -5.09 5.39
C ARG A 42 4.46 -6.38 5.23
N TYR A 43 4.40 -7.00 4.05
CA TYR A 43 5.03 -8.29 3.78
C TYR A 43 6.36 -8.16 3.01
N GLY A 44 6.77 -6.94 2.66
CA GLY A 44 8.06 -6.68 2.03
C GLY A 44 8.09 -7.02 0.53
N HIS A 45 6.94 -7.03 -0.15
CA HIS A 45 6.85 -7.39 -1.57
C HIS A 45 7.31 -6.24 -2.46
N ILE A 46 8.61 -6.00 -2.55
CA ILE A 46 9.23 -4.86 -3.25
C ILE A 46 8.72 -4.71 -4.69
N GLU A 47 8.75 -5.79 -5.48
CA GLU A 47 8.31 -5.78 -6.87
C GLU A 47 6.82 -5.40 -7.01
N LEU A 48 5.98 -5.88 -6.07
CA LEU A 48 4.58 -5.53 -6.05
C LEU A 48 4.37 -4.06 -5.64
N VAL A 49 5.12 -3.56 -4.65
CA VAL A 49 5.08 -2.15 -4.26
C VAL A 49 5.45 -1.26 -5.44
N GLN A 50 6.53 -1.60 -6.16
CA GLN A 50 6.94 -0.87 -7.35
C GLN A 50 5.84 -0.87 -8.41
N LEU A 51 5.25 -2.02 -8.73
CA LEU A 51 4.12 -2.11 -9.66
C LEU A 51 2.95 -1.22 -9.22
N LEU A 52 2.57 -1.25 -7.95
CA LEU A 52 1.47 -0.43 -7.45
C LEU A 52 1.77 1.08 -7.59
N ILE A 53 3.00 1.50 -7.33
CA ILE A 53 3.46 2.89 -7.54
C ILE A 53 3.41 3.28 -9.01
N ASP A 54 3.94 2.45 -9.90
CA ASP A 54 3.90 2.67 -11.36
C ASP A 54 2.46 2.78 -11.89
N ARG A 55 1.51 2.09 -11.26
CA ARG A 55 0.08 2.16 -11.56
C ARG A 55 -0.64 3.34 -10.91
N GLY A 56 0.08 4.20 -10.18
CA GLY A 56 -0.49 5.39 -9.53
C GLY A 56 -1.30 5.07 -8.27
N ALA A 57 -0.93 4.02 -7.52
CA ALA A 57 -1.51 3.77 -6.20
C ALA A 57 -1.31 4.99 -5.28
N ASP A 58 -2.30 5.25 -4.45
CA ASP A 58 -2.17 6.22 -3.39
C ASP A 58 -1.14 5.69 -2.38
N LEU A 59 -0.08 6.48 -2.17
CA LEU A 59 1.01 6.18 -1.25
C LEU A 59 0.68 6.56 0.19
N ASN A 60 -0.28 7.48 0.35
CA ASN A 60 -0.71 8.02 1.63
C ASN A 60 -2.24 7.90 1.77
N PRO A 61 -2.81 6.69 1.57
CA PRO A 61 -4.24 6.49 1.71
C PRO A 61 -4.69 6.90 3.11
N ASN A 62 -5.86 7.56 3.16
CA ASN A 62 -6.48 8.02 4.39
C ASN A 62 -6.49 6.91 5.45
N GLU A 63 -6.21 7.30 6.68
CA GLU A 63 -5.83 6.45 7.80
C GLU A 63 -6.55 5.09 7.79
N ALA A 64 -5.76 4.03 7.57
CA ALA A 64 -6.17 2.69 7.97
C ALA A 64 -6.77 2.77 9.39
N ILE A 65 -7.67 1.87 9.81
CA ILE A 65 -8.29 1.92 11.16
C ILE A 65 -7.22 2.05 12.28
N SER A 66 -6.01 1.60 12.00
CA SER A 66 -4.85 1.68 12.88
C SER A 66 -3.97 2.95 12.77
N GLY A 67 -4.32 3.97 11.98
CA GLY A 67 -3.53 5.18 11.75
C GLY A 67 -2.20 4.96 11.00
N HIS A 68 -1.98 3.77 10.44
CA HIS A 68 -0.72 3.40 9.82
C HIS A 68 -0.80 3.51 8.30
N THR A 69 0.13 4.25 7.69
CA THR A 69 0.36 4.29 6.25
C THR A 69 1.07 3.02 5.78
N PRO A 70 1.14 2.75 4.47
CA PRO A 70 1.96 1.65 3.93
C PRO A 70 3.42 1.74 4.40
N LEU A 71 3.97 2.96 4.47
CA LEU A 71 5.32 3.22 4.97
C LEU A 71 5.50 2.76 6.44
N HIS A 72 4.56 3.12 7.33
CA HIS A 72 4.58 2.65 8.72
C HIS A 72 4.53 1.11 8.82
N LYS A 73 3.85 0.42 7.88
CA LYS A 73 3.86 -1.04 7.84
C LYS A 73 5.25 -1.55 7.44
N ALA A 74 5.84 -1.04 6.36
CA ALA A 74 7.18 -1.47 5.95
C ALA A 74 8.22 -1.27 7.07
N GLU A 75 8.22 -0.10 7.73
CA GLU A 75 9.12 0.19 8.85
C GLU A 75 8.90 -0.75 10.04
N ARG A 76 7.64 -0.97 10.44
CA ARG A 76 7.32 -1.82 11.60
C ARG A 76 7.76 -3.26 11.41
N TRP A 77 7.75 -3.76 10.17
CA TRP A 77 8.12 -5.13 9.84
C TRP A 77 9.59 -5.26 9.37
N GLY A 78 10.34 -4.15 9.34
CA GLY A 78 11.78 -4.15 9.01
C GLY A 78 12.08 -4.31 7.52
N HIS A 79 11.20 -3.85 6.64
CA HIS A 79 11.37 -3.94 5.19
C HIS A 79 12.01 -2.65 4.64
N ASP A 80 13.28 -2.43 4.97
CA ASP A 80 14.00 -1.19 4.67
C ASP A 80 14.03 -0.83 3.17
N GLU A 81 14.15 -1.82 2.28
CA GLU A 81 14.10 -1.60 0.84
C GLU A 81 12.74 -1.05 0.38
N VAL A 82 11.64 -1.56 0.95
CA VAL A 82 10.30 -1.04 0.67
C VAL A 82 10.12 0.36 1.23
N VAL A 83 10.67 0.63 2.43
CA VAL A 83 10.65 1.96 3.05
C VAL A 83 11.34 2.97 2.12
N GLU A 84 12.54 2.64 1.63
CA GLU A 84 13.28 3.51 0.74
C GLU A 84 12.53 3.75 -0.57
N LEU A 85 11.96 2.69 -1.15
CA LEU A 85 11.19 2.76 -2.40
C LEU A 85 9.95 3.67 -2.24
N LEU A 86 9.18 3.49 -1.17
CA LEU A 86 8.02 4.34 -0.86
C LEU A 86 8.43 5.80 -0.64
N LEU A 87 9.52 6.06 0.09
CA LEU A 87 10.04 7.41 0.32
C LEU A 87 10.48 8.07 -1.00
N ARG A 88 11.17 7.34 -1.88
CA ARG A 88 11.55 7.81 -3.21
C ARG A 88 10.34 8.15 -4.08
N ALA A 89 9.26 7.38 -3.94
CA ALA A 89 7.99 7.63 -4.63
C ALA A 89 7.20 8.82 -4.05
N GLY A 90 7.62 9.40 -2.93
CA GLY A 90 6.97 10.54 -2.28
C GLY A 90 5.98 10.17 -1.18
N ALA A 91 5.98 8.91 -0.71
CA ALA A 91 5.27 8.53 0.49
C ALA A 91 5.85 9.29 1.69
N HIS A 92 4.99 9.77 2.58
CA HIS A 92 5.40 10.53 3.75
C HIS A 92 4.92 9.84 5.03
N LYS A 93 5.75 9.92 6.07
CA LYS A 93 5.42 9.33 7.39
C LYS A 93 4.24 10.02 8.06
N ARG A 94 3.90 11.23 7.65
CA ARG A 94 2.96 12.10 8.37
C ARG A 94 1.75 12.40 7.50
N PRO A 95 0.55 11.87 7.81
CA PRO A 95 -0.67 12.46 7.28
C PRO A 95 -0.76 13.92 7.77
N PRO A 96 -1.26 14.87 6.97
CA PRO A 96 -1.38 16.26 7.40
C PRO A 96 -2.16 16.30 8.73
N LEU A 97 -1.58 16.94 9.75
CA LEU A 97 -2.24 17.12 11.03
C LEU A 97 -3.58 17.82 10.79
N ARG A 98 -4.67 17.13 11.08
CA ARG A 98 -5.96 17.79 11.23
C ARG A 98 -5.93 18.55 12.54
N GLY A 99 -5.84 19.88 12.47
CA GLY A 99 -6.23 20.77 13.58
C GLY A 99 -5.13 21.63 14.21
N GLU A 100 -4.39 22.40 13.40
CA GLU A 100 -3.90 23.69 13.89
C GLU A 100 -4.88 24.77 13.40
N GLY A 101 -5.90 25.03 14.23
CA GLY A 101 -6.89 26.08 14.07
C GLY A 101 -7.30 26.57 15.44
#